data_AF-A0A2S6GL68-F1
#
_entry.id   AF-A0A2S6GL68-F1
#
_cell.length_a   1.000
_cell.length_b   1.000
_cell.length_c   1.000
_cell.angle_alpha   90.00
_cell.angle_beta   90.00
_cell.angle_gamma   90.00
#
_symmetry.space_group_name_H-M   'P 1'
#
loop_
_entity.id
_entity.type
_entity.pdbx_description
1 polymer ?
#
loop_
_entity_poly.entity_id
_entity_poly.type
_entity_poly.pdbx_seq_one_letter_code
_entity_poly.pdbx_strand_id
1 'polypeptide(L)'
;MNNKNSMENKLVNQLKEAGYSGLFQYGERSLADAVWQEGKNEDALRQIVLHSEYEVYIRLLASEVLYSKNADYPPADWKDTLAYIYAQALAISGHQEGILIAGNQWGFMYFYDKSDIADYGSLGSHLINTGRPAIPYLVALLNNDNSLFYEGSKEATLGNSLKYRVKDAAAYYIGKITGIPVQFHENHADRDTEIERLKEQLK
;
A
#
# COMPACT_ATOMS: atom_id res chain seq x y z
N MET A 1 30.54 -9.15 -12.72
CA MET A 1 29.39 -8.22 -12.74
C MET A 1 28.14 -8.77 -13.45
N ASN A 2 28.19 -9.84 -14.26
CA ASN A 2 27.01 -10.31 -15.02
C ASN A 2 25.99 -11.19 -14.25
N ASN A 3 26.33 -11.74 -13.08
CA ASN A 3 25.46 -12.72 -12.42
C ASN A 3 24.41 -12.09 -11.48
N LYS A 4 24.70 -10.91 -10.92
CA LYS A 4 23.82 -10.21 -9.97
C LYS A 4 22.56 -9.66 -10.67
N ASN A 5 22.75 -8.96 -11.80
CA ASN A 5 21.64 -8.50 -12.64
C ASN A 5 20.78 -9.66 -13.17
N SER A 6 21.36 -10.85 -13.41
CA SER A 6 20.58 -12.01 -13.87
C SER A 6 19.67 -12.58 -12.79
N MET A 7 20.08 -12.54 -11.52
CA MET A 7 19.27 -13.01 -10.40
C MET A 7 18.13 -12.03 -10.08
N GLU A 8 18.45 -10.74 -10.01
CA GLU A 8 17.46 -9.67 -9.78
C GLU A 8 16.40 -9.67 -10.90
N ASN A 9 16.80 -9.80 -12.17
CA ASN A 9 15.84 -9.90 -13.28
C ASN A 9 14.93 -11.13 -13.18
N LYS A 10 15.45 -12.27 -12.74
CA LYS A 10 14.63 -13.47 -12.50
C LYS A 10 13.63 -13.22 -11.38
N LEU A 11 14.05 -12.61 -10.28
CA LEU A 11 13.20 -12.26 -9.16
C LEU A 11 12.11 -11.27 -9.53
N VAL A 12 12.45 -10.22 -10.29
CA VAL A 12 11.49 -9.25 -10.82
C VAL A 12 10.41 -9.94 -11.64
N ASN A 13 10.78 -10.88 -12.51
CA ASN A 13 9.80 -11.65 -13.29
C ASN A 13 8.92 -12.54 -12.39
N GLN A 14 9.50 -13.22 -11.40
CA GLN A 14 8.74 -14.02 -10.45
C GLN A 14 7.74 -13.19 -9.64
N LEU A 15 8.14 -12.01 -9.18
CA LEU A 15 7.26 -11.06 -8.49
C LEU A 15 6.13 -10.61 -9.42
N LYS A 16 6.46 -10.24 -10.66
CA LYS A 16 5.50 -9.75 -11.66
C LYS A 16 4.47 -10.81 -12.04
N GLU A 17 4.91 -12.04 -12.32
CA GLU A 17 4.05 -13.16 -12.70
C GLU A 17 3.14 -13.60 -11.56
N ALA A 18 3.65 -13.63 -10.33
CA ALA A 18 2.84 -13.98 -9.17
C ALA A 18 1.83 -12.88 -8.82
N GLY A 19 2.23 -11.61 -8.92
CA GLY A 19 1.45 -10.46 -8.47
C GLY A 19 1.10 -10.51 -6.98
N TYR A 20 0.32 -9.55 -6.51
CA TYR A 20 -0.08 -9.48 -5.10
C TYR A 20 -0.89 -10.72 -4.67
N SER A 21 -1.89 -11.10 -5.46
CA SER A 21 -2.76 -12.24 -5.15
C SER A 21 -2.00 -13.57 -5.09
N GLY A 22 -1.12 -13.85 -6.07
CA GLY A 22 -0.32 -15.07 -6.08
C GLY A 22 0.70 -15.14 -4.96
N LEU A 23 1.21 -14.00 -4.50
CA LEU A 23 2.13 -13.94 -3.37
C LEU A 23 1.42 -14.03 -2.02
N PHE A 24 0.24 -13.45 -1.83
CA PHE A 24 -0.30 -13.24 -0.47
C PHE A 24 -1.74 -13.73 -0.24
N GLN A 25 -2.52 -14.02 -1.28
CA GLN A 25 -3.96 -14.33 -1.13
C GLN A 25 -4.30 -15.82 -1.30
N TYR A 26 -3.38 -16.66 -1.77
CA TYR A 26 -3.65 -18.09 -2.03
C TYR A 26 -3.26 -19.05 -0.90
N GLY A 27 -3.06 -18.56 0.33
CA GLY A 27 -2.79 -19.40 1.50
C GLY A 27 -1.56 -20.29 1.31
N GLU A 28 -1.72 -21.62 1.46
CA GLU A 28 -0.65 -22.60 1.26
C GLU A 28 -0.07 -22.63 -0.17
N ARG A 29 -0.79 -22.07 -1.16
CA ARG A 29 -0.32 -21.93 -2.54
C ARG A 29 0.38 -20.59 -2.81
N SER A 30 0.62 -19.80 -1.76
CA SER A 30 1.41 -18.57 -1.83
C SER A 30 2.77 -18.84 -2.47
N LEU A 31 3.15 -17.99 -3.42
CA LEU A 31 4.48 -18.02 -4.03
C LEU A 31 5.53 -17.25 -3.22
N ALA A 32 5.17 -16.66 -2.07
CA ALA A 32 6.09 -15.86 -1.26
C ALA A 32 7.28 -16.68 -0.75
N ASP A 33 7.09 -17.93 -0.33
CA ASP A 33 8.19 -18.81 0.08
C ASP A 33 9.12 -19.18 -1.08
N ALA A 34 8.57 -19.37 -2.27
CA ALA A 34 9.34 -19.65 -3.48
C ALA A 34 10.17 -18.44 -3.94
N VAL A 35 9.68 -17.22 -3.72
CA VAL A 35 10.42 -15.98 -3.94
C VAL A 35 11.46 -15.75 -2.84
N TRP A 36 11.13 -16.03 -1.58
CA TRP A 36 12.04 -15.87 -0.45
C TRP A 36 13.23 -16.82 -0.47
N GLN A 37 12.99 -18.08 -0.84
CA GLN A 37 13.98 -19.17 -0.87
C GLN A 37 14.78 -19.31 0.42
N GLU A 38 14.10 -19.40 1.55
CA GLU A 38 14.73 -19.56 2.88
C GLU A 38 15.76 -18.44 3.17
N GLY A 39 15.50 -17.22 2.69
CA GLY A 39 16.35 -16.04 2.89
C GLY A 39 17.47 -15.86 1.87
N LYS A 40 17.68 -16.81 0.94
CA LYS A 40 18.71 -16.69 -0.10
C LYS A 40 18.52 -15.47 -0.99
N ASN A 41 17.28 -15.02 -1.16
CA ASN A 41 16.94 -13.88 -2.00
C ASN A 41 16.80 -12.56 -1.23
N GLU A 42 17.09 -12.53 0.09
CA GLU A 42 16.89 -11.34 0.91
C GLU A 42 17.62 -10.11 0.37
N ASP A 43 18.93 -10.23 0.11
CA ASP A 43 19.73 -9.11 -0.40
C ASP A 43 19.21 -8.58 -1.73
N ALA A 44 18.79 -9.47 -2.63
CA ALA A 44 18.25 -9.09 -3.93
C ALA A 44 16.89 -8.39 -3.80
N LEU A 45 16.00 -8.88 -2.92
CA LEU A 45 14.73 -8.21 -2.61
C LEU A 45 14.96 -6.82 -2.02
N ARG A 46 15.96 -6.69 -1.13
CA ARG A 46 16.40 -5.41 -0.57
C ARG A 46 16.90 -4.44 -1.65
N GLN A 47 17.70 -4.93 -2.61
CA GLN A 47 18.13 -4.10 -3.75
C GLN A 47 16.94 -3.63 -4.58
N ILE A 48 15.98 -4.52 -4.87
CA ILE A 48 14.77 -4.17 -5.63
C ILE A 48 14.00 -3.06 -4.93
N VAL A 49 13.77 -3.15 -3.62
CA VAL A 49 13.06 -2.12 -2.85
C VAL A 49 13.77 -0.76 -2.94
N LEU A 50 15.09 -0.72 -2.78
CA LEU A 50 15.84 0.52 -2.65
C LEU A 50 16.05 1.28 -3.97
N HIS A 51 16.12 0.59 -5.11
CA HIS A 51 16.51 1.22 -6.37
C HIS A 51 15.29 1.67 -7.18
N SER A 52 15.27 2.95 -7.56
CA SER A 52 14.18 3.56 -8.32
C SER A 52 14.09 3.13 -9.78
N GLU A 53 15.04 2.33 -10.27
CA GLU A 53 15.00 1.75 -11.62
C GLU A 53 13.92 0.67 -11.76
N TYR A 54 13.50 0.05 -10.66
CA TYR A 54 12.42 -0.93 -10.66
C TYR A 54 11.06 -0.25 -10.58
N GLU A 55 10.06 -0.82 -11.27
CA GLU A 55 8.67 -0.37 -11.22
C GLU A 55 8.14 -0.39 -9.77
N VAL A 56 7.39 0.65 -9.39
CA VAL A 56 6.82 0.79 -8.02
C VAL A 56 6.10 -0.47 -7.56
N TYR A 57 5.31 -1.09 -8.42
CA TYR A 57 4.57 -2.30 -8.07
C TYR A 57 5.51 -3.46 -7.71
N ILE A 58 6.60 -3.64 -8.44
CA ILE A 58 7.61 -4.66 -8.14
C ILE A 58 8.32 -4.36 -6.81
N ARG A 59 8.62 -3.08 -6.56
CA ARG A 59 9.20 -2.62 -5.29
C ARG A 59 8.27 -2.88 -4.11
N LEU A 60 6.96 -2.67 -4.31
CA LEU A 60 5.92 -3.01 -3.33
C LEU A 60 5.91 -4.51 -3.03
N LEU A 61 5.83 -5.36 -4.07
CA LEU A 61 5.78 -6.81 -3.88
C LEU A 61 7.03 -7.33 -3.16
N ALA A 62 8.22 -6.83 -3.51
CA ALA A 62 9.45 -7.17 -2.81
C ALA A 62 9.42 -6.75 -1.34
N SER A 63 8.92 -5.54 -1.04
CA SER A 63 8.75 -5.04 0.34
C SER A 63 7.80 -5.92 1.13
N GLU A 64 6.68 -6.34 0.55
CA GLU A 64 5.70 -7.21 1.23
C GLU A 64 6.25 -8.61 1.49
N VAL A 65 7.07 -9.17 0.58
CA VAL A 65 7.79 -10.42 0.86
C VAL A 65 8.71 -10.24 2.06
N LEU A 66 9.49 -9.15 2.11
CA LEU A 66 10.38 -8.84 3.24
C LEU A 66 9.59 -8.67 4.55
N TYR A 67 8.48 -7.94 4.55
CA TYR A 67 7.58 -7.82 5.71
C TYR A 67 7.09 -9.18 6.21
N SER A 68 6.74 -10.09 5.28
CA SER A 68 6.19 -11.40 5.65
C SER A 68 7.23 -12.41 6.15
N LYS A 69 8.52 -12.19 5.87
CA LYS A 69 9.59 -13.18 6.11
C LYS A 69 10.72 -12.71 7.02
N ASN A 70 10.90 -11.40 7.20
CA ASN A 70 11.95 -10.85 8.04
C ASN A 70 11.33 -10.04 9.20
N ALA A 71 11.49 -10.54 10.42
CA ALA A 71 10.94 -9.92 11.63
C ALA A 71 11.57 -8.55 11.97
N ASP A 72 12.77 -8.26 11.47
CA ASP A 72 13.48 -7.00 11.67
C ASP A 72 13.19 -5.97 10.57
N TYR A 73 12.29 -6.30 9.63
CA TYR A 73 11.89 -5.40 8.54
C TYR A 73 10.73 -4.47 8.96
N PRO A 74 10.76 -3.18 8.60
CA PRO A 74 11.79 -2.49 7.81
C PRO A 74 12.89 -1.84 8.67
N PRO A 75 14.10 -1.67 8.12
CA PRO A 75 15.12 -0.81 8.70
C PRO A 75 14.62 0.64 8.89
N ALA A 76 15.03 1.29 9.98
CA ALA A 76 14.54 2.63 10.33
C ALA A 76 14.89 3.70 9.28
N ASP A 77 16.02 3.56 8.59
CA ASP A 77 16.50 4.44 7.52
C ASP A 77 15.73 4.27 6.21
N TRP A 78 14.88 3.24 6.08
CA TRP A 78 14.10 2.98 4.87
C TRP A 78 12.73 3.64 4.88
N LYS A 79 12.34 4.28 5.98
CA LYS A 79 10.99 4.84 6.16
C LYS A 79 10.57 5.77 5.03
N ASP A 80 11.47 6.59 4.51
CA ASP A 80 11.19 7.50 3.39
C ASP A 80 10.98 6.77 2.06
N THR A 81 11.85 5.80 1.75
CA THR A 81 11.72 4.98 0.54
C THR A 81 10.42 4.17 0.54
N LEU A 82 10.06 3.60 1.69
CA LEU A 82 8.83 2.84 1.85
C LEU A 82 7.61 3.76 1.80
N ALA A 83 7.66 4.91 2.48
CA ALA A 83 6.63 5.93 2.38
C ALA A 83 6.30 6.29 0.92
N TYR A 84 7.32 6.51 0.09
CA TYR A 84 7.15 6.70 -1.35
C TYR A 84 6.49 5.48 -2.01
N ILE A 85 7.02 4.27 -1.82
CA ILE A 85 6.51 3.05 -2.47
C ILE A 85 5.04 2.81 -2.13
N TYR A 86 4.66 2.86 -0.85
CA TYR A 86 3.28 2.63 -0.42
C TYR A 86 2.33 3.73 -0.90
N ALA A 87 2.74 5.00 -0.87
CA ALA A 87 1.91 6.08 -1.41
C ALA A 87 1.70 5.93 -2.93
N GLN A 88 2.75 5.59 -3.69
CA GLN A 88 2.62 5.34 -5.12
C GLN A 88 1.78 4.09 -5.41
N ALA A 89 1.91 3.03 -4.60
CA ALA A 89 1.06 1.85 -4.69
C ALA A 89 -0.42 2.18 -4.45
N LEU A 90 -0.73 3.06 -3.49
CA LEU A 90 -2.07 3.56 -3.26
C LEU A 90 -2.60 4.34 -4.48
N ALA A 91 -1.75 5.15 -5.11
CA ALA A 91 -2.12 5.96 -6.29
C ALA A 91 -2.54 5.13 -7.50
N ILE A 92 -1.96 3.93 -7.65
CA ILE A 92 -2.23 2.97 -8.73
C ILE A 92 -3.18 1.84 -8.31
N SER A 93 -3.72 1.89 -7.09
CA SER A 93 -4.66 0.89 -6.59
C SER A 93 -6.03 1.01 -7.26
N GLY A 94 -6.76 -0.11 -7.34
CA GLY A 94 -7.98 -0.26 -8.13
C GLY A 94 -7.78 -1.16 -9.34
N HIS A 95 -8.71 -1.11 -10.28
CA HIS A 95 -8.63 -1.86 -11.54
C HIS A 95 -7.85 -1.06 -12.59
N GLN A 96 -6.52 -1.07 -12.49
CA GLN A 96 -5.65 -0.62 -13.57
C GLN A 96 -5.10 -1.85 -14.33
N GLU A 97 -5.00 -1.77 -15.66
CA GLU A 97 -4.60 -2.93 -16.48
C GLU A 97 -3.27 -3.55 -15.98
N GLY A 98 -3.33 -4.83 -15.58
CA GLY A 98 -2.16 -5.62 -15.16
C GLY A 98 -1.70 -5.43 -13.71
N ILE A 99 -2.28 -4.50 -12.94
CA ILE A 99 -1.97 -4.29 -11.51
C ILE A 99 -3.27 -4.44 -10.72
N LEU A 100 -3.32 -5.43 -9.84
CA LEU A 100 -4.47 -5.69 -8.99
C LEU A 100 -4.10 -5.49 -7.52
N ILE A 101 -4.33 -4.27 -7.02
CA ILE A 101 -4.33 -3.96 -5.59
C ILE A 101 -5.74 -3.48 -5.25
N ALA A 102 -6.49 -4.32 -4.57
CA ALA A 102 -7.85 -4.00 -4.14
C ALA A 102 -7.83 -3.11 -2.90
N GLY A 103 -8.92 -2.38 -2.69
CA GLY A 103 -9.18 -1.58 -1.49
C GLY A 103 -9.05 -2.40 -0.20
N ASN A 104 -9.30 -3.71 -0.24
CA ASN A 104 -9.18 -4.61 0.90
C ASN A 104 -7.77 -4.58 1.52
N GLN A 105 -6.73 -4.40 0.70
CA GLN A 105 -5.34 -4.33 1.19
C GLN A 105 -5.07 -3.04 1.99
N TRP A 106 -5.90 -2.02 1.78
CA TRP A 106 -5.89 -0.74 2.50
C TRP A 106 -6.94 -0.69 3.61
N GLY A 107 -7.59 -1.81 3.92
CA GLY A 107 -8.59 -1.92 4.98
C GLY A 107 -9.91 -1.23 4.66
N PHE A 108 -10.87 -1.39 5.57
CA PHE A 108 -12.15 -0.69 5.53
C PHE A 108 -12.05 0.65 6.27
N MET A 109 -11.32 1.58 5.64
CA MET A 109 -11.08 2.94 6.13
C MET A 109 -12.39 3.58 6.64
N TYR A 110 -12.32 4.35 7.72
CA TYR A 110 -13.43 5.05 8.40
C TYR A 110 -14.59 4.20 8.94
N PHE A 111 -14.89 3.03 8.37
CA PHE A 111 -16.06 2.23 8.71
C PHE A 111 -15.94 1.65 10.13
N TYR A 112 -14.77 1.09 10.44
CA TYR A 112 -14.50 0.48 11.74
C TYR A 112 -13.97 1.44 12.80
N ASP A 113 -13.57 2.66 12.42
CA ASP A 113 -13.12 3.69 13.36
C ASP A 113 -14.17 4.00 14.44
N LYS A 114 -15.47 3.92 14.10
CA LYS A 114 -16.58 4.16 15.04
C LYS A 114 -16.75 3.04 16.08
N SER A 115 -16.12 1.90 15.85
CA SER A 115 -16.19 0.72 16.71
C SER A 115 -14.88 0.49 17.48
N ASP A 116 -13.97 1.47 17.49
CA ASP A 116 -12.61 1.34 18.05
C ASP A 116 -11.79 0.18 17.45
N ILE A 117 -12.15 -0.27 16.25
CA ILE A 117 -11.44 -1.31 15.51
C ILE A 117 -10.65 -0.60 14.40
N ALA A 118 -9.32 -0.59 14.54
CA ALA A 118 -8.45 -0.16 13.46
C ALA A 118 -8.30 -1.28 12.43
N ASP A 119 -8.89 -1.11 11.26
CA ASP A 119 -8.64 -1.96 10.10
C ASP A 119 -7.98 -1.14 8.99
N TYR A 120 -6.66 -1.25 8.91
CA TYR A 120 -5.84 -0.60 7.89
C TYR A 120 -5.50 -1.56 6.72
N GLY A 121 -5.92 -2.82 6.78
CA GLY A 121 -5.36 -3.87 5.94
C GLY A 121 -3.84 -4.03 6.10
N SER A 122 -3.22 -4.89 5.30
CA SER A 122 -1.77 -5.11 5.32
C SER A 122 -1.00 -3.89 4.83
N LEU A 123 -1.35 -3.37 3.65
CA LEU A 123 -0.63 -2.26 3.03
C LEU A 123 -0.81 -0.95 3.81
N GLY A 124 -1.99 -0.68 4.33
CA GLY A 124 -2.23 0.49 5.15
C GLY A 124 -1.49 0.45 6.48
N SER A 125 -1.40 -0.72 7.11
CA SER A 125 -0.61 -0.90 8.33
C SER A 125 0.88 -0.60 8.10
N HIS A 126 1.44 -1.11 6.99
CA HIS A 126 2.83 -0.85 6.62
C HIS A 126 3.06 0.62 6.25
N LEU A 127 2.13 1.25 5.52
CA LEU A 127 2.16 2.70 5.25
C LEU A 127 2.18 3.52 6.55
N ILE A 128 1.30 3.23 7.51
CA ILE A 128 1.27 3.95 8.79
C ILE A 128 2.60 3.79 9.55
N ASN A 129 3.22 2.60 9.51
CA ASN A 129 4.50 2.34 10.17
C ASN A 129 5.66 3.21 9.62
N THR A 130 5.58 3.65 8.36
CA THR A 130 6.54 4.61 7.80
C THR A 130 6.49 5.96 8.54
N GLY A 131 5.32 6.38 9.03
CA GLY A 131 5.11 7.58 9.83
C GLY A 131 5.23 8.87 9.03
N ARG A 132 5.79 9.92 9.65
CA ARG A 132 5.88 11.27 9.07
C ARG A 132 6.48 11.34 7.65
N PRO A 133 7.48 10.53 7.26
CA PRO A 133 7.97 10.47 5.88
C PRO A 133 6.89 10.24 4.81
N ALA A 134 5.77 9.60 5.12
CA ALA A 134 4.67 9.41 4.15
C ALA A 134 3.87 10.67 3.85
N ILE A 135 3.86 11.66 4.75
CA ILE A 135 3.02 12.86 4.62
C ILE A 135 3.20 13.57 3.27
N PRO A 136 4.41 13.96 2.81
CA PRO A 136 4.56 14.66 1.53
C PRO A 136 4.03 13.84 0.34
N TYR A 137 4.23 12.53 0.34
CA TYR A 137 3.75 11.66 -0.74
C TYR A 137 2.22 11.48 -0.71
N LEU A 138 1.62 11.37 0.47
CA LEU A 138 0.17 11.29 0.63
C LEU A 138 -0.52 12.62 0.31
N VAL A 139 0.10 13.76 0.65
CA VAL A 139 -0.42 15.09 0.29
C VAL A 139 -0.56 15.24 -1.22
N ALA A 140 0.38 14.71 -2.00
CA ALA A 140 0.31 14.70 -3.46
C ALA A 140 -0.91 13.93 -4.00
N LEU A 141 -1.49 13.01 -3.21
CA LEU A 141 -2.65 12.21 -3.59
C LEU A 141 -3.99 12.84 -3.19
N LEU A 142 -4.00 13.96 -2.45
CA LEU A 142 -5.24 14.63 -2.01
C LEU A 142 -6.05 15.27 -3.15
N ASN A 143 -5.59 15.16 -4.39
CA ASN A 143 -6.31 15.55 -5.61
C ASN A 143 -6.58 14.34 -6.54
N ASN A 144 -6.31 13.11 -6.10
CA ASN A 144 -6.49 11.91 -6.92
C ASN A 144 -7.90 11.34 -6.75
N ASP A 145 -8.73 11.51 -7.79
CA ASP A 145 -10.13 11.06 -7.83
C ASP A 145 -10.31 9.59 -8.26
N ASN A 146 -9.23 8.83 -8.49
CA ASN A 146 -9.33 7.43 -8.87
C ASN A 146 -10.08 6.63 -7.79
N SER A 147 -11.02 5.80 -8.22
CA SER A 147 -11.80 4.93 -7.33
C SER A 147 -10.95 3.76 -6.82
N LEU A 148 -11.08 3.46 -5.54
CA LEU A 148 -10.62 2.21 -4.96
C LEU A 148 -11.70 1.14 -5.15
N PHE A 149 -11.30 -0.02 -5.62
CA PHE A 149 -12.19 -1.15 -5.84
C PHE A 149 -11.97 -2.22 -4.77
N TYR A 150 -13.04 -2.61 -4.06
CA TYR A 150 -12.99 -3.70 -3.10
C TYR A 150 -13.46 -4.99 -3.75
N GLU A 151 -12.71 -6.06 -3.52
CA GLU A 151 -12.99 -7.41 -4.01
C GLU A 151 -13.60 -8.30 -2.93
N GLY A 152 -14.47 -9.22 -3.36
CA GLY A 152 -15.06 -10.24 -2.50
C GLY A 152 -16.59 -10.11 -2.35
N SER A 153 -17.10 -10.54 -1.20
CA SER A 153 -18.53 -10.77 -0.98
C SER A 153 -19.25 -9.59 -0.30
N LYS A 154 -19.57 -9.70 0.99
CA LYS A 154 -20.41 -8.73 1.72
C LYS A 154 -19.65 -7.47 2.09
N GLU A 155 -18.42 -7.63 2.57
CA GLU A 155 -17.54 -6.53 2.93
C GLU A 155 -17.20 -5.73 1.66
N ALA A 156 -16.97 -6.40 0.52
CA ALA A 156 -16.78 -5.72 -0.76
C ALA A 156 -18.02 -4.94 -1.21
N THR A 157 -19.22 -5.48 -0.99
CA THR A 157 -20.48 -4.76 -1.28
C THR A 157 -20.56 -3.48 -0.46
N LEU A 158 -20.21 -3.55 0.83
CA LEU A 158 -20.17 -2.39 1.71
C LEU A 158 -19.06 -1.39 1.29
N GLY A 159 -17.83 -1.83 1.08
CA GLY A 159 -16.71 -0.97 0.68
C GLY A 159 -16.96 -0.28 -0.67
N ASN A 160 -17.49 -1.01 -1.64
CA ASN A 160 -17.87 -0.45 -2.93
C ASN A 160 -19.08 0.49 -2.82
N SER A 161 -19.96 0.30 -1.83
CA SER A 161 -21.07 1.24 -1.60
C SER A 161 -20.60 2.60 -1.10
N LEU A 162 -19.51 2.64 -0.33
CA LEU A 162 -18.88 3.87 0.20
C LEU A 162 -18.10 4.64 -0.88
N LYS A 163 -17.74 3.97 -1.99
CA LYS A 163 -17.07 4.57 -3.16
C LYS A 163 -15.85 5.39 -2.75
N TYR A 164 -14.94 4.77 -2.03
CA TYR A 164 -13.68 5.42 -1.65
C TYR A 164 -12.85 5.77 -2.88
N ARG A 165 -12.26 6.97 -2.84
CA ARG A 165 -11.27 7.43 -3.82
C ARG A 165 -9.87 7.39 -3.19
N VAL A 166 -8.84 7.42 -4.02
CA VAL A 166 -7.44 7.51 -3.57
C VAL A 166 -7.24 8.71 -2.65
N LYS A 167 -7.81 9.88 -2.95
CA LYS A 167 -7.73 11.05 -2.07
C LYS A 167 -8.42 10.86 -0.71
N ASP A 168 -9.51 10.10 -0.65
CA ASP A 168 -10.21 9.78 0.60
C ASP A 168 -9.30 8.91 1.49
N ALA A 169 -8.61 7.94 0.88
CA ALA A 169 -7.64 7.07 1.55
C ALA A 169 -6.40 7.84 1.99
N ALA A 170 -5.85 8.71 1.14
CA ALA A 170 -4.70 9.54 1.48
C ALA A 170 -5.01 10.44 2.68
N ALA A 171 -6.18 11.08 2.70
CA ALA A 171 -6.64 11.88 3.83
C ALA A 171 -6.76 11.06 5.12
N TYR A 172 -7.33 9.85 5.03
CA TYR A 172 -7.43 8.92 6.15
C TYR A 172 -6.06 8.65 6.77
N TYR A 173 -5.10 8.21 5.96
CA TYR A 173 -3.76 7.86 6.44
C TYR A 173 -2.98 9.05 6.97
N ILE A 174 -3.11 10.23 6.34
CA ILE A 174 -2.53 11.46 6.89
C ILE A 174 -3.10 11.72 8.28
N GLY A 175 -4.41 11.62 8.47
CA GLY A 175 -5.06 11.80 9.77
C GLY A 175 -4.52 10.84 10.83
N LYS A 176 -4.37 9.56 10.48
CA LYS A 176 -3.79 8.55 11.40
C LYS A 176 -2.33 8.83 11.75
N ILE A 177 -1.51 9.27 10.80
CA ILE A 177 -0.08 9.54 11.01
C ILE A 177 0.14 10.84 11.80
N THR A 178 -0.67 11.86 11.55
CA THR A 178 -0.52 13.20 12.16
C THR A 178 -1.29 13.36 13.46
N GLY A 179 -2.28 12.51 13.71
CA GLY A 179 -3.25 12.69 14.79
C GLY A 179 -4.30 13.76 14.50
N ILE A 180 -4.32 14.35 13.31
CA ILE A 180 -5.36 15.28 12.88
C ILE A 180 -6.64 14.46 12.60
N PRO A 181 -7.76 14.70 13.29
CA PRO A 181 -9.00 13.99 13.00
C PRO A 181 -9.44 14.28 11.56
N VAL A 182 -9.92 13.25 10.86
CA VAL A 182 -10.51 13.38 9.52
C VAL A 182 -11.87 12.70 9.56
N GLN A 183 -12.94 13.49 9.48
CA GLN A 183 -14.31 13.01 9.58
C GLN A 183 -14.75 12.36 8.26
N PHE A 184 -15.37 11.18 8.36
CA PHE A 184 -15.99 10.56 7.20
C PHE A 184 -17.37 11.15 6.93
N HIS A 185 -17.65 11.37 5.64
CA HIS A 185 -18.94 11.80 5.14
C HIS A 185 -19.38 10.89 3.99
N GLU A 186 -20.67 10.55 3.94
CA GLU A 186 -21.24 9.71 2.88
C GLU A 186 -21.12 10.37 1.50
N ASN A 187 -21.36 11.69 1.43
CA ASN A 187 -21.29 12.45 0.19
C ASN A 187 -19.84 12.82 -0.16
N HIS A 188 -19.47 12.66 -1.43
CA HIS A 188 -18.16 13.09 -1.96
C HIS A 188 -17.87 14.58 -1.75
N ALA A 189 -18.86 15.47 -1.89
CA ALA A 189 -18.65 16.91 -1.73
C ALA A 189 -18.27 17.30 -0.29
N ASP A 190 -18.88 16.64 0.70
CA ASP A 190 -18.56 16.86 2.11
C ASP A 190 -17.18 16.29 2.45
N ARG A 191 -16.83 15.12 1.88
CA ARG A 191 -15.45 14.58 1.97
C ARG A 191 -14.42 15.53 1.37
N ASP A 192 -14.74 16.13 0.22
CA ASP A 192 -13.83 17.07 -0.45
C ASP A 192 -13.62 18.32 0.41
N THR A 193 -14.67 18.81 1.07
CA THR A 193 -14.57 19.92 2.04
C THR A 193 -13.67 19.56 3.22
N GLU A 194 -13.82 18.34 3.76
CA GLU A 194 -12.98 17.85 4.85
C GLU A 194 -11.50 17.68 4.43
N ILE A 195 -11.26 17.24 3.19
CA ILE A 195 -9.92 17.16 2.60
C ILE A 195 -9.30 18.56 2.45
N GLU A 196 -10.05 19.57 2.04
CA GLU A 196 -9.56 20.95 2.00
C GLU A 196 -9.22 21.48 3.39
N ARG A 197 -10.06 21.22 4.41
CA ARG A 197 -9.75 21.54 5.81
C ARG A 197 -8.44 20.87 6.26
N LEU A 198 -8.24 19.60 5.91
CA LEU A 198 -7.00 18.89 6.22
C LEU A 198 -5.80 19.56 5.53
N LYS A 199 -5.90 19.90 4.24
CA LYS A 199 -4.84 20.60 3.49
C LYS A 199 -4.45 21.92 4.16
N GLU A 200 -5.40 22.67 4.71
CA GLU A 200 -5.12 23.92 5.44
C GLU A 200 -4.33 23.68 6.73
N GLN A 201 -4.57 22.58 7.44
CA GLN A 201 -3.88 22.25 8.68
C GLN A 201 -2.46 21.68 8.49
N LEU A 202 -2.13 21.27 7.26
CA LEU A 202 -0.81 20.76 6.89
C LEU A 202 0.15 21.87 6.41
N LYS A 203 -0.34 23.11 6.26
CA LYS A 203 0.47 24.29 5.94
C LYS A 203 1.20 24.79 7.18
#